data_AF-A0A4P2V1F4-F1
#
_entry.id   AF-A0A4P2V1F4-F1
#
_cell.length_a   1.000
_cell.length_b   1.000
_cell.length_c   1.000
_cell.angle_alpha   90.00
_cell.angle_beta   90.00
_cell.angle_gamma   90.00
#
_symmetry.space_group_name_H-M   'P 1'
#
loop_
_entity.id
_entity.type
_entity.pdbx_description
1 polymer ?
#
loop_
_entity_poly.entity_id
_entity_poly.type
_entity_poly.pdbx_seq_one_letter_code
_entity_poly.pdbx_strand_id
1 'polypeptide(L)'
;IEGYNMLEFLMYQKYVWFMFMLFPVSLVWFSSCLAETNRTPFDFAEGESELVSGFNVEYSSGGFALIFLAEYSSILFMSMLFVLMFMGGNMNSGI
;
A
#
# COMPACT_ATOMS: atom_id res chain seq x y z
N ILE A 1 -24.04 13.39 -3.19
CA ILE A 1 -22.96 12.57 -2.59
C ILE A 1 -22.88 11.31 -3.44
N GLU A 2 -22.37 11.46 -4.67
CA GLU A 2 -22.20 10.33 -5.61
C GLU A 2 -21.03 10.67 -6.53
N GLY A 3 -19.84 10.77 -5.95
CA GLY A 3 -18.59 10.95 -6.67
C GLY A 3 -17.49 10.14 -5.99
N TYR A 4 -16.63 9.50 -6.78
CA TYR A 4 -15.46 8.76 -6.27
C TYR A 4 -14.23 9.69 -6.13
N ASN A 5 -14.46 10.93 -5.73
CA ASN A 5 -13.38 11.91 -5.66
C ASN A 5 -12.59 11.72 -4.36
N MET A 6 -11.32 11.35 -4.50
CA MET A 6 -10.42 11.11 -3.35
C MET A 6 -10.22 12.36 -2.48
N LEU A 7 -10.41 13.56 -3.05
CA LEU A 7 -10.32 14.83 -2.30
C LEU A 7 -11.44 15.00 -1.28
N GLU A 8 -12.60 14.36 -1.47
CA GLU A 8 -13.74 14.46 -0.55
C GLU A 8 -13.44 13.79 0.80
N PHE A 9 -12.57 12.76 0.82
CA PHE A 9 -12.13 12.10 2.06
C PHE A 9 -11.48 13.06 3.06
N LEU A 10 -10.80 14.12 2.57
CA LEU A 10 -10.21 15.16 3.41
C LEU A 10 -11.27 15.93 4.18
N MET A 11 -12.37 16.27 3.51
CA MET A 11 -13.46 17.04 4.10
C MET A 11 -14.19 16.22 5.17
N TYR A 12 -14.38 14.92 4.94
CA TYR A 12 -15.05 14.04 5.88
C TYR A 12 -14.19 13.68 7.10
N GLN A 13 -12.87 13.62 6.95
CA GLN A 13 -11.93 13.25 8.03
C GLN A 13 -11.37 14.47 8.80
N LYS A 14 -11.96 15.66 8.65
CA LYS A 14 -11.48 16.90 9.26
C LYS A 14 -11.41 16.88 10.79
N TYR A 15 -12.39 16.25 11.44
CA TYR A 15 -12.51 16.26 12.91
C TYR A 15 -11.98 14.98 13.56
N VAL A 16 -12.27 13.84 12.95
CA VAL A 16 -11.87 12.52 13.46
C VAL A 16 -11.45 11.65 12.28
N TRP A 17 -10.31 10.98 12.42
CA TRP A 17 -9.82 10.01 11.46
C TRP A 17 -10.71 8.77 11.39
N PHE A 18 -10.87 8.23 10.19
CA PHE A 18 -11.65 7.01 9.99
C PHE A 18 -11.02 5.79 10.66
N MET A 19 -9.71 5.80 10.93
CA MET A 19 -9.06 4.76 11.73
C MET A 19 -9.73 4.53 13.09
N PHE A 20 -10.15 5.59 13.79
CA PHE A 20 -10.77 5.46 15.11
C PHE A 20 -12.24 5.01 15.03
N MET A 21 -12.98 5.48 14.04
CA MET A 21 -14.39 5.10 13.87
C MET A 21 -14.56 3.71 13.26
N LEU A 22 -13.71 3.34 12.31
CA LEU A 22 -13.77 2.13 11.51
C LEU A 22 -12.55 1.23 11.75
N PHE A 23 -12.18 1.06 13.03
CA PHE A 23 -10.99 0.31 13.40
C PHE A 23 -10.92 -1.10 12.78
N PRO A 24 -11.98 -1.94 12.81
CA PRO A 24 -11.94 -3.27 12.20
C PRO A 24 -11.72 -3.21 10.68
N VAL A 25 -12.34 -2.24 10.00
CA VAL A 25 -12.20 -2.06 8.55
C VAL A 25 -10.78 -1.62 8.20
N SER A 26 -10.18 -0.75 9.01
CA SER A 26 -8.79 -0.32 8.82
C SER A 26 -7.80 -1.48 8.93
N LEU A 27 -8.05 -2.45 9.82
CA LEU A 27 -7.23 -3.66 9.95
C LEU A 27 -7.39 -4.60 8.76
N VAL A 28 -8.63 -4.82 8.29
CA VAL A 28 -8.88 -5.65 7.10
C VAL A 28 -8.20 -5.01 5.89
N TRP A 29 -8.36 -3.70 5.70
CA TRP A 29 -7.71 -2.98 4.60
C TRP A 29 -6.19 -3.07 4.67
N PHE A 30 -5.61 -2.91 5.86
CA PHE A 30 -4.17 -3.05 6.06
C PHE A 30 -3.68 -4.46 5.67
N SER A 31 -4.41 -5.51 6.07
CA SER A 31 -4.08 -6.88 5.69
C SER A 31 -4.20 -7.14 4.19
N SER A 32 -5.18 -6.53 3.50
CA SER A 32 -5.29 -6.66 2.04
C SER A 32 -4.15 -5.93 1.31
N CYS A 33 -3.71 -4.77 1.78
CA CYS A 33 -2.55 -4.08 1.20
C CYS A 33 -1.26 -4.90 1.35
N LEU A 34 -1.07 -5.58 2.48
CA LEU A 34 0.07 -6.49 2.68
C LEU A 34 0.00 -7.69 1.73
N ALA A 35 -1.19 -8.26 1.53
CA ALA A 35 -1.40 -9.36 0.60
C ALA A 35 -1.15 -8.95 -0.86
N GLU A 36 -1.59 -7.76 -1.26
CA GLU A 36 -1.40 -7.26 -2.63
C GLU A 36 0.07 -6.93 -2.95
N THR A 37 0.81 -6.45 -1.96
CA THR A 37 2.25 -6.16 -2.09
C THR A 37 3.14 -7.39 -1.88
N ASN A 38 2.55 -8.58 -1.74
CA ASN A 38 3.24 -9.84 -1.46
C ASN A 38 4.23 -9.73 -0.29
N ARG A 39 3.91 -8.94 0.74
CA ARG A 39 4.79 -8.76 1.90
C ARG A 39 4.43 -9.68 3.04
N THR A 40 5.44 -10.05 3.83
CA THR A 40 5.29 -10.89 5.01
C THR A 40 4.17 -10.35 5.90
N PRO A 41 3.19 -11.19 6.32
CA PRO A 41 3.19 -12.66 6.32
C PRO A 41 2.59 -13.33 5.07
N PHE A 42 2.17 -12.57 4.05
CA PHE A 42 1.51 -13.09 2.83
C PHE A 42 2.48 -13.34 1.67
N ASP A 43 3.77 -13.43 1.98
CA ASP A 43 4.85 -13.57 1.01
C ASP A 43 5.19 -15.05 0.76
N PHE A 44 4.24 -15.79 0.19
CA PHE A 44 4.42 -17.21 -0.12
C PHE A 44 5.28 -17.46 -1.37
N ALA A 45 5.36 -16.47 -2.26
CA ALA A 45 6.12 -16.59 -3.51
C ALA A 45 7.62 -16.35 -3.30
N GLU A 46 8.00 -15.42 -2.42
CA GLU A 46 9.40 -15.11 -2.13
C GLU A 46 9.94 -15.93 -0.96
N GLY A 47 9.13 -16.17 0.09
CA GLY A 47 9.55 -16.87 1.31
C GLY A 47 9.94 -18.35 1.17
N GLU A 48 9.47 -19.07 0.15
CA GLU A 48 9.93 -20.45 -0.13
C GLU A 48 11.15 -20.50 -1.07
N SER A 49 11.65 -19.36 -1.53
CA SER A 49 12.63 -19.29 -2.61
C SER A 49 13.72 -18.23 -2.40
N GLU A 50 14.11 -17.95 -1.16
CA GLU A 50 15.28 -17.09 -0.85
C GLU A 50 16.61 -17.56 -1.50
N LEU A 51 16.65 -18.74 -2.16
CA LEU A 51 17.77 -19.18 -3.01
C LEU A 51 17.40 -19.59 -4.45
N VAL A 52 16.12 -19.62 -4.83
CA VAL A 52 15.69 -20.04 -6.19
C VAL A 52 14.40 -19.32 -6.59
N SER A 53 14.29 -18.01 -6.38
CA SER A 53 13.18 -17.28 -7.02
C SER A 53 13.44 -17.31 -8.53
N GLY A 54 12.69 -18.14 -9.26
CA GLY A 54 12.92 -18.43 -10.68
C GLY A 54 13.05 -17.16 -11.53
N PHE A 55 12.33 -16.09 -11.16
CA PHE A 55 12.41 -14.79 -11.82
C PHE A 55 13.66 -13.95 -11.45
N ASN A 56 14.31 -14.13 -10.29
CA ASN A 56 15.59 -13.45 -10.02
C ASN A 56 16.76 -14.08 -10.78
N VAL A 57 16.69 -15.38 -11.05
CA VAL A 57 17.78 -16.11 -11.72
C VAL A 57 17.72 -15.91 -13.24
N GLU A 58 16.52 -15.73 -13.79
CA GLU A 58 16.30 -15.55 -15.24
C GLU A 58 16.53 -14.11 -15.74
N TYR A 59 16.37 -13.10 -14.87
CA TYR A 59 16.56 -11.71 -15.24
C TYR A 59 18.01 -11.25 -15.01
N SER A 60 18.62 -10.67 -16.04
CA SER A 60 19.90 -9.98 -15.91
C SER A 60 19.81 -8.78 -14.96
N SER A 61 20.96 -8.30 -14.47
CA SER A 61 21.06 -7.30 -13.40
C SER A 61 20.18 -6.04 -13.57
N GLY A 62 19.94 -5.59 -14.80
CA GLY A 62 19.08 -4.44 -15.10
C GLY A 62 17.58 -4.73 -14.97
N GLY A 63 17.12 -5.91 -15.42
CA GLY A 63 15.72 -6.33 -15.30
C GLY A 63 15.35 -6.64 -13.85
N PHE A 64 16.27 -7.24 -13.10
CA PHE A 64 16.18 -7.45 -11.66
C PHE A 64 15.95 -6.12 -10.92
N ALA A 65 16.75 -5.08 -11.22
CA ALA A 65 16.61 -3.78 -10.58
C ALA A 65 15.23 -3.13 -10.79
N LEU A 66 14.62 -3.31 -11.97
CA LEU A 66 13.29 -2.78 -12.27
C LEU A 66 12.18 -3.53 -11.52
N ILE A 67 12.32 -4.83 -11.29
CA ILE A 67 11.35 -5.63 -10.53
C ILE A 67 11.32 -5.15 -9.08
N PHE A 68 12.48 -5.00 -8.43
CA PHE A 68 12.55 -4.44 -7.08
C PHE A 68 11.97 -3.03 -7.03
N LEU A 69 12.33 -2.17 -7.99
CA LEU A 69 11.82 -0.80 -8.02
C LEU A 69 10.29 -0.76 -8.17
N ALA A 70 9.71 -1.63 -9.01
CA ALA A 70 8.27 -1.74 -9.17
C ALA A 70 7.58 -2.23 -7.88
N GLU A 71 8.17 -3.22 -7.21
CA GLU A 71 7.65 -3.72 -5.94
C GLU A 71 7.67 -2.63 -4.85
N TYR A 72 8.80 -1.94 -4.65
CA TYR A 72 8.88 -0.84 -3.70
C TYR A 72 7.94 0.32 -4.07
N SER A 73 7.76 0.61 -5.36
CA SER A 73 6.81 1.60 -5.81
C SER A 73 5.36 1.21 -5.47
N SER A 74 5.02 -0.08 -5.56
CA SER A 74 3.68 -0.56 -5.20
C SER A 74 3.40 -0.42 -3.70
N ILE A 75 4.41 -0.66 -2.86
CA ILE A 75 4.33 -0.48 -1.40
C ILE A 75 4.10 0.99 -1.05
N LEU A 76 4.87 1.89 -1.65
CA LEU A 76 4.69 3.32 -1.45
C LEU A 76 3.29 3.77 -1.88
N PHE A 77 2.80 3.30 -3.02
CA PHE A 77 1.47 3.63 -3.51
C PHE A 77 0.36 3.16 -2.56
N MET A 78 0.41 1.92 -2.09
CA MET A 78 -0.59 1.37 -1.17
C MET A 78 -0.57 2.06 0.20
N SER A 79 0.62 2.40 0.70
CA SER A 79 0.72 3.17 1.94
C SER A 79 0.14 4.58 1.82
N MET A 80 0.32 5.24 0.67
CA MET A 80 -0.26 6.55 0.38
C MET A 80 -1.80 6.47 0.35
N LEU A 81 -2.36 5.45 -0.29
CA LEU A 81 -3.81 5.21 -0.29
C LEU A 81 -4.35 4.99 1.13
N PHE A 82 -3.67 4.21 1.96
CA PHE A 82 -4.09 3.97 3.35
C PHE A 82 -4.17 5.28 4.15
N VAL A 83 -3.17 6.16 4.01
CA VAL A 83 -3.14 7.46 4.69
C VAL A 83 -4.26 8.37 4.20
N LEU A 84 -4.55 8.40 2.89
CA LEU A 84 -5.65 9.18 2.34
C LEU A 84 -7.01 8.70 2.85
N MET A 85 -7.23 7.39 2.91
CA MET A 85 -8.53 6.84 3.29
C MET A 85 -8.77 6.80 4.80
N PHE A 86 -7.75 6.59 5.63
CA PHE A 86 -7.95 6.38 7.08
C PHE A 86 -7.39 7.46 7.99
N MET A 87 -6.38 8.22 7.52
CA MET A 87 -5.70 9.26 8.31
C MET A 87 -5.95 10.68 7.77
N GLY A 88 -6.87 10.84 6.81
CA GLY A 88 -7.32 12.12 6.29
C GLY A 88 -6.26 12.94 5.55
N GLY A 89 -5.18 12.29 5.08
CA GLY A 89 -3.98 12.84 4.41
C GLY A 89 -3.87 14.36 4.26
N ASN A 90 -2.87 14.98 4.85
CA ASN A 90 -2.75 16.44 4.82
C ASN A 90 -2.29 16.96 3.45
N MET A 91 -3.22 17.23 2.53
CA MET A 91 -2.92 17.88 1.25
C MET A 91 -2.72 19.40 1.40
N ASN A 92 -3.02 19.95 2.57
CA ASN A 92 -2.98 21.39 2.84
C ASN A 92 -1.93 21.73 3.92
N SER A 93 -0.94 20.86 4.14
CA SER A 93 0.24 21.20 4.92
C SER A 93 1.04 22.21 4.11
N GLY A 94 0.68 23.48 4.26
CA GLY A 94 1.45 24.61 3.77
C GLY A 94 2.83 24.57 4.39
N ILE A 95 3.75 23.99 3.62
CA ILE A 95 4.94 24.72 3.21
C ILE A 95 4.51 25.61 2.04
#